data_AF-A0A2R6IZP4-F1
#
_entry.id   AF-A0A2R6IZP4-F1
#
_cell.length_a   1.000
_cell.length_b   1.000
_cell.length_c   1.000
_cell.angle_alpha   90.00
_cell.angle_beta   90.00
_cell.angle_gamma   90.00
#
_symmetry.space_group_name_H-M   'P 1'
#
loop_
_entity.id
_entity.type
_entity.pdbx_description
1 polymer ?
#
loop_
_entity_poly.entity_id
_entity_poly.type
_entity_poly.pdbx_seq_one_letter_code
_entity_poly.pdbx_strand_id
1 'polypeptide(L)' 'VSLHDDAEVGEIIDCGTCGGELEVVDVDPPVLETAPELEEDWGE' A
#
# COMPACT_ATOMS: atom_id res chain seq x y z
N VAL A 1 -3.46 2.11 10.56
CA VAL A 1 -3.46 3.03 9.40
C VAL A 1 -4.87 3.57 9.25
N SER A 2 -5.02 4.87 8.98
CA SER A 2 -6.29 5.48 8.60
C SER A 2 -6.20 5.76 7.10
N LEU A 3 -7.22 5.36 6.34
CA LEU A 3 -7.28 5.58 4.89
C LEU A 3 -8.04 6.87 4.58
N HIS A 4 -7.63 7.55 3.52
CA HIS A 4 -8.37 8.68 2.95
C HIS A 4 -9.62 8.16 2.22
N ASP A 5 -10.66 8.99 2.10
CA ASP A 5 -11.92 8.61 1.41
C ASP A 5 -11.72 8.33 -0.08
N ASP A 6 -10.65 8.84 -0.66
CA ASP A 6 -10.23 8.70 -2.06
C ASP A 6 -9.15 7.64 -2.28
N ALA A 7 -8.88 6.77 -1.29
CA ALA A 7 -7.89 5.71 -1.43
C ALA A 7 -8.16 4.80 -2.64
N GLU A 8 -7.10 4.45 -3.38
CA GLU A 8 -7.20 3.66 -4.61
C GLU A 8 -6.46 2.32 -4.47
N VAL A 9 -6.96 1.27 -5.14
CA VAL A 9 -6.24 -0.01 -5.21
C VAL A 9 -4.89 0.20 -5.92
N GLY A 10 -3.81 -0.30 -5.33
CA GLY A 10 -2.43 -0.08 -5.76
C GLY A 10 -1.75 1.12 -5.09
N GLU A 11 -2.45 1.89 -4.27
CA GLU A 11 -1.84 2.96 -3.48
C GLU A 11 -0.90 2.38 -2.42
N ILE A 12 0.32 2.94 -2.33
CA ILE A 12 1.32 2.59 -1.32
C ILE A 12 1.24 3.58 -0.16
N ILE A 13 1.14 3.05 1.06
CA ILE A 13 0.94 3.81 2.30
C ILE A 13 2.02 3.46 3.33
N ASP A 14 2.67 4.49 3.85
CA ASP A 14 3.61 4.36 4.98
C ASP A 14 2.89 3.95 6.28
N CYS A 15 3.26 2.80 6.84
CA CYS A 15 2.74 2.36 8.11
C CYS A 15 3.46 3.06 9.28
N GLY A 16 2.90 4.17 9.77
CA GLY A 16 3.47 4.92 10.90
C GLY A 16 3.60 4.16 12.24
N THR A 17 3.03 2.95 12.36
CA THR A 17 3.12 2.11 13.57
C THR A 17 4.02 0.88 13.42
N CYS A 18 4.20 0.38 12.20
CA CYS A 18 4.97 -0.83 11.93
C CYS A 18 6.26 -0.57 11.13
N GLY A 19 6.40 0.63 10.55
CA GLY A 19 7.60 1.08 9.86
C GLY A 19 7.84 0.46 8.48
N GLY A 20 6.86 -0.27 7.93
CA GLY A 20 6.89 -0.81 6.57
C GLY A 20 5.92 -0.08 5.63
N GLU A 21 6.01 -0.40 4.35
CA GLU A 21 5.08 0.05 3.32
C GLU A 21 3.96 -0.98 3.13
N LEU A 22 2.72 -0.49 2.98
CA LEU A 22 1.54 -1.31 2.73
C LEU A 22 0.89 -0.91 1.41
N GLU A 23 0.32 -1.86 0.68
CA GLU A 23 -0.46 -1.62 -0.52
C GLU A 23 -1.96 -1.81 -0.25
N VAL A 24 -2.79 -0.91 -0.78
CA VAL A 24 -4.25 -1.07 -0.82
C VAL A 24 -4.61 -2.12 -1.87
N VAL A 25 -5.14 -3.26 -1.45
CA VAL A 25 -5.55 -4.35 -2.37
C VAL A 25 -7.07 -4.42 -2.59
N ASP A 26 -7.85 -3.76 -1.72
CA ASP A 26 -9.31 -3.57 -1.86
C ASP A 26 -9.73 -2.29 -1.11
N VAL A 27 -10.87 -1.70 -1.49
CA VAL A 27 -11.44 -0.47 -0.92
C VAL A 27 -12.88 -0.64 -0.40
N ASP A 28 -13.55 -1.77 -0.67
CA ASP A 28 -14.92 -2.02 -0.20
C ASP A 28 -15.13 -3.51 0.19
N PRO A 29 -14.76 -3.91 1.43
CA PRO A 29 -14.13 -3.12 2.48
C PRO A 29 -12.62 -2.93 2.26
N PRO A 30 -11.99 -1.91 2.88
CA PRO A 30 -10.57 -1.69 2.72
C PRO A 30 -9.71 -2.83 3.26
N VAL A 31 -8.76 -3.30 2.44
CA VAL A 31 -7.79 -4.34 2.77
C VAL A 31 -6.38 -3.85 2.43
N LEU A 32 -5.44 -4.12 3.35
CA LEU A 32 -4.04 -3.77 3.20
C LEU A 32 -3.17 -5.02 3.26
N GLU A 33 -2.18 -5.10 2.38
CA GLU A 33 -1.12 -6.10 2.42
C GLU A 33 0.26 -5.41 2.46
N THR A 34 1.31 -6.16 2.79
CA THR A 34 2.68 -5.63 2.70
C THR A 34 2.96 -5.25 1.26
N ALA A 35 3.44 -4.03 1.02
CA ALA A 35 3.81 -3.60 -0.32
C ALA A 35 4.90 -4.52 -0.91
N PRO A 36 4.87 -4.77 -2.23
CA PRO A 36 5.90 -5.55 -2.89
C PRO A 36 7.26 -4.87 -2.74
N GLU A 37 8.32 -5.67 -2.60
CA GLU A 37 9.67 -5.15 -2.72
C GLU A 37 9.89 -4.66 -4.15
N LEU A 38 10.57 -3.52 -4.29
CA LEU A 38 10.93 -3.01 -5.61
C LEU A 38 11.83 -4.03 -6.30
N GLU A 39 11.39 -4.61 -7.42
CA GLU A 39 12.27 -5.51 -8.17
C GLU A 39 13.37 -4.68 -8.86
N GLU A 40 14.56 -5.27 -9.01
CA GLU A 40 15.72 -4.55 -9.60
C GLU A 40 15.53 -4.20 -11.09
N ASP A 41 14.44 -4.66 -11.73
CA ASP A 41 14.11 -4.40 -13.14
C ASP A 41 13.08 -3.25 -13.32
N TRP A 42 12.72 -2.55 -12.23
CA TRP A 42 11.81 -1.39 -12.33
C TRP A 42 12.55 -0.19 -12.93
N GLY A 43 12.59 -0.10 -14.26
CA GLY A 43 13.09 1.06 -15.00
C GLY A 43 14.24 0.82 -15.97
N GLU A 44 14.57 -0.43 -16.30
CA GLU A 44 15.43 -0.77 -17.46
C GLU A 44 14.66 -0.80 -18.79
#